data_AF-A0AAW2M8I3-F1
#
_entry.id   AF-A0AAW2M8I3-F1
#
_cell.length_a   1.000
_cell.length_b   1.000
_cell.length_c   1.000
_cell.angle_alpha   90.00
_cell.angle_beta   90.00
_cell.angle_gamma   90.00
#
_symmetry.space_group_name_H-M   'P 1'
#
loop_
_entity.id
_entity.type
_entity.pdbx_description
1 polymer ?
#
loop_
_entity_poly.entity_id
_entity_poly.type
_entity_poly.pdbx_seq_one_letter_code
_entity_poly.pdbx_strand_id
1 'polypeptide(L)'
;MAERGMLPEFFARRSRYGTPLVGILFSASGVLLLSWLSFQEIVAAENFLYCFGMMLEFIAFVRLRIIAPAAPRPYKIPVGTVGAILMCVPPTLLICVVLAFSSLKVMIVSLVAVMLGLILHPCLTHCEKKRWLRFSISSNLPDIHTAHVNENLMD
;
A
#
# COMPACT_ATOMS: atom_id res chain seq x y z
N MET A 1 8.76 2.63 5.13
CA MET A 1 8.09 3.77 4.45
C MET A 1 8.79 5.10 4.74
N ALA A 2 8.87 5.55 5.99
CA ALA A 2 9.54 6.83 6.31
C ALA A 2 11.02 6.87 5.89
N GLU A 3 11.78 5.79 6.15
CA GLU A 3 13.19 5.66 5.75
C GLU A 3 13.40 5.56 4.23
N ARG A 4 12.33 5.35 3.44
CA ARG A 4 12.35 5.35 1.97
C ARG A 4 11.84 6.67 1.39
N GLY A 5 11.71 7.72 2.20
CA GLY A 5 11.20 9.02 1.76
C GLY A 5 9.69 9.06 1.45
N MET A 6 8.92 8.00 1.75
CA MET A 6 7.47 7.98 1.49
C MET A 6 6.65 8.71 2.56
N LEU A 7 7.24 8.91 3.74
CA LEU A 7 6.64 9.63 4.87
C LEU A 7 7.67 10.63 5.43
N PRO A 8 7.22 11.65 6.18
CA PRO A 8 8.12 12.60 6.82
C PRO A 8 9.15 11.92 7.74
N GLU A 9 10.35 12.48 7.81
CA GLU A 9 11.50 11.99 8.59
C GLU A 9 11.17 11.80 10.08
N PHE A 10 10.20 12.55 10.61
CA PHE A 10 9.72 12.39 11.97
C PHE A 10 9.24 10.96 12.28
N PHE A 11 8.64 10.27 11.31
CA PHE A 11 8.23 8.85 11.46
C PHE A 11 9.40 7.86 11.37
N ALA A 12 10.56 8.29 10.85
CA ALA A 12 11.77 7.47 10.82
C ALA A 12 12.56 7.54 12.14
N ARG A 13 12.23 8.48 13.05
CA ARG A 13 12.92 8.62 14.34
C ARG A 13 12.69 7.41 15.22
N ARG A 14 13.79 6.87 15.75
CA ARG A 14 13.80 5.74 16.68
C ARG A 14 14.25 6.19 18.07
N SER A 15 13.75 5.49 19.10
CA SER A 15 14.25 5.60 20.47
C SER A 15 15.67 5.02 20.60
N ARG A 16 16.30 5.20 21.76
CA ARG A 16 17.59 4.57 22.12
C ARG A 16 17.61 3.04 21.98
N TYR A 17 16.43 2.41 21.97
CA TYR A 17 16.25 0.96 21.80
C TYR A 17 15.84 0.56 20.37
N GLY A 18 15.88 1.48 19.40
CA GLY A 18 15.49 1.21 18.00
C GLY A 18 13.97 1.23 17.75
N THR A 19 13.15 1.55 18.74
CA THR A 19 11.69 1.52 18.61
C THR A 19 11.11 2.81 17.99
N PRO A 20 10.19 2.73 17.01
CA PRO A 20 9.60 3.90 16.35
C PRO A 20 8.43 4.46 17.18
N LEU A 21 8.74 5.23 18.23
CA LEU A 21 7.73 5.72 19.19
C LEU A 21 6.59 6.50 18.51
N VAL A 22 6.93 7.37 17.55
CA VAL A 22 5.96 8.15 16.80
C VAL A 22 4.98 7.26 16.04
N GLY A 23 5.48 6.23 15.37
CA GLY A 23 4.65 5.27 14.64
C GLY A 23 3.73 4.49 15.57
N ILE A 24 4.23 4.11 16.75
CA ILE A 24 3.43 3.40 17.77
C ILE A 24 2.30 4.29 18.29
N LEU A 25 2.62 5.53 18.69
CA LEU A 25 1.61 6.48 19.19
C LEU A 25 0.56 6.79 18.13
N PHE A 26 0.98 6.98 16.87
CA PHE A 26 0.07 7.19 15.75
C PHE A 26 -0.84 5.97 15.54
N SER A 27 -0.28 4.76 15.52
CA SER A 27 -1.06 3.52 15.39
C SER A 27 -2.03 3.34 16.56
N ALA A 28 -1.59 3.60 17.80
CA ALA A 28 -2.43 3.51 18.98
C ALA A 28 -3.60 4.51 18.92
N SER A 29 -3.35 5.74 18.44
CA SER A 29 -4.43 6.71 18.22
C SER A 29 -5.46 6.22 17.20
N GLY A 30 -5.01 5.53 16.13
CA GLY A 30 -5.90 4.88 15.17
C GLY A 30 -6.79 3.82 15.82
N VAL A 31 -6.24 2.98 16.69
CA VAL A 31 -7.02 1.97 17.43
C VAL A 31 -8.05 2.65 18.34
N LEU A 32 -7.68 3.73 19.03
CA LEU A 32 -8.61 4.49 19.86
C LEU A 32 -9.74 5.11 19.03
N LEU A 33 -9.46 5.63 17.84
CA LEU A 33 -10.49 6.14 16.93
C LEU A 33 -11.44 5.04 16.46
N LEU A 34 -10.91 3.85 16.16
CA LEU A 34 -11.71 2.71 15.72
C LEU A 34 -12.51 2.05 16.87
N SER A 35 -12.20 2.36 18.13
CA SER A 35 -12.89 1.76 19.30
C SER A 35 -14.39 2.06 19.38
N TRP A 36 -14.86 3.07 18.64
CA TRP A 36 -16.28 3.40 18.53
C TRP A 36 -17.06 2.48 17.58
N LEU A 37 -16.36 1.70 16.74
CA LEU A 37 -16.97 0.73 15.83
C LEU A 37 -17.11 -0.62 16.52
N SER A 38 -18.14 -1.39 16.15
CA SER A 38 -18.24 -2.79 16.57
C SER A 38 -17.17 -3.65 15.89
N PHE A 39 -16.80 -4.76 16.52
CA PHE A 39 -15.83 -5.70 15.96
C PHE A 39 -16.19 -6.14 14.53
N GLN A 40 -17.47 -6.42 14.27
CA GLN A 40 -17.95 -6.82 12.94
C GLN A 40 -17.78 -5.69 11.90
N GLU A 41 -18.02 -4.44 12.29
CA GLU A 41 -17.79 -3.29 11.41
C GLU A 41 -16.30 -3.10 11.10
N ILE A 42 -15.42 -3.29 12.09
CA ILE A 42 -13.96 -3.22 11.89
C ILE A 42 -13.49 -4.30 10.91
N VAL A 43 -13.90 -5.56 11.12
CA VAL A 43 -13.56 -6.67 10.22
C VAL A 43 -14.09 -6.45 8.81
N ALA A 44 -15.34 -5.97 8.69
CA ALA A 44 -15.92 -5.67 7.39
C ALA A 44 -15.19 -4.51 6.69
N ALA A 45 -14.80 -3.46 7.42
CA ALA A 45 -14.07 -2.32 6.86
C ALA A 45 -12.66 -2.70 6.40
N GLU A 46 -11.97 -3.53 7.17
CA GLU A 46 -10.65 -4.08 6.84
C GLU A 46 -10.72 -4.96 5.58
N ASN A 47 -11.68 -5.88 5.51
CA ASN A 47 -11.93 -6.67 4.31
C ASN A 47 -12.24 -5.82 3.07
N PHE A 48 -13.01 -4.73 3.24
CA PHE A 48 -13.28 -3.80 2.14
C PHE A 48 -11.99 -3.13 1.64
N LEU A 49 -11.17 -2.62 2.56
CA LEU A 49 -9.89 -1.98 2.23
C LEU A 49 -8.91 -2.97 1.59
N TYR A 50 -8.88 -4.20 2.08
CA TYR A 50 -8.11 -5.29 1.49
C TYR A 50 -8.54 -5.57 0.05
N CYS A 51 -9.84 -5.76 -0.18
CA CYS A 51 -10.41 -5.96 -1.51
C CYS A 51 -10.08 -4.82 -2.48
N PHE A 52 -10.16 -3.57 -2.00
CA PHE A 52 -9.77 -2.40 -2.79
C PHE A 52 -8.27 -2.40 -3.11
N GLY A 53 -7.42 -2.71 -2.13
CA GLY A 53 -5.97 -2.87 -2.33
C GLY A 53 -5.63 -3.93 -3.37
N MET A 54 -6.25 -5.11 -3.28
CA MET A 54 -6.10 -6.20 -4.26
C MET A 54 -6.48 -5.77 -5.67
N MET A 55 -7.54 -4.95 -5.81
CA MET A 55 -7.92 -4.40 -7.12
C MET A 55 -6.83 -3.49 -7.69
N LEU A 56 -6.26 -2.60 -6.86
CA LEU A 56 -5.15 -1.75 -7.26
C LEU A 56 -3.90 -2.56 -7.63
N GLU A 57 -3.63 -3.66 -6.92
CA GLU A 57 -2.53 -4.57 -7.24
C GLU A 57 -2.72 -5.25 -8.59
N PHE A 58 -3.93 -5.75 -8.89
CA PHE A 58 -4.21 -6.32 -10.22
C PHE A 58 -4.10 -5.29 -11.33
N ILE A 59 -4.60 -4.07 -11.10
CA ILE A 59 -4.45 -2.96 -12.05
C ILE A 59 -2.97 -2.65 -12.27
N ALA A 60 -2.19 -2.51 -11.20
CA ALA A 60 -0.76 -2.22 -11.26
C ALA A 60 0.00 -3.34 -11.98
N PHE A 61 -0.32 -4.60 -11.69
CA PHE A 61 0.26 -5.77 -12.33
C PHE A 61 0.02 -5.79 -13.85
N VAL A 62 -1.23 -5.58 -14.29
CA VAL A 62 -1.57 -5.51 -15.72
C VAL A 62 -0.92 -4.29 -16.38
N ARG A 63 -1.00 -3.12 -15.75
CA ARG A 63 -0.36 -1.89 -16.25
C ARG A 63 1.14 -2.06 -16.43
N LEU A 64 1.83 -2.64 -15.45
CA LEU A 64 3.28 -2.85 -15.50
C LEU A 64 3.67 -3.91 -16.54
N ARG A 65 2.81 -4.89 -16.83
CA ARG A 65 2.99 -5.81 -17.98
C ARG A 65 2.98 -5.09 -19.33
N ILE A 66 2.14 -4.08 -19.48
CA ILE A 66 1.98 -3.35 -20.74
C ILE A 66 3.05 -2.27 -20.89
N ILE A 67 3.31 -1.48 -19.84
CA ILE A 67 4.20 -0.31 -19.91
C ILE A 67 5.68 -0.73 -19.81
N ALA A 68 6.00 -1.75 -19.02
CA ALA A 68 7.37 -2.22 -18.81
C ALA A 68 7.49 -3.73 -19.11
N PRO A 69 7.33 -4.15 -20.38
CA PRO A 69 7.41 -5.57 -20.75
C PRO A 69 8.81 -6.15 -20.53
N ALA A 70 9.86 -5.34 -20.70
CA ALA A 70 11.26 -5.73 -20.55
C ALA A 70 11.78 -5.70 -19.10
N ALA A 71 10.94 -5.30 -18.12
CA ALA A 71 11.34 -5.32 -16.72
C ALA A 71 11.72 -6.76 -16.28
N PRO A 72 12.80 -6.96 -15.51
CA PRO A 72 13.18 -8.26 -15.00
C PRO A 72 12.05 -8.82 -14.12
N ARG A 73 11.62 -10.04 -14.41
CA ARG A 73 10.55 -10.75 -13.68
C ARG A 73 11.13 -12.09 -13.25
N PRO A 74 11.58 -12.24 -11.98
CA PRO A 74 12.08 -13.51 -11.47
C PRO A 74 11.02 -14.62 -11.63
N TYR A 75 9.75 -14.27 -11.42
CA TYR A 75 8.61 -15.16 -11.61
C TYR A 75 7.72 -14.66 -12.75
N LYS A 76 7.60 -15.46 -13.81
CA LYS A 76 6.78 -15.16 -15.00
C LYS A 76 5.57 -16.09 -15.07
N ILE A 77 4.40 -15.51 -15.29
CA ILE A 77 3.20 -16.31 -15.56
C ILE A 77 3.21 -16.73 -17.04
N PRO A 78 3.11 -18.04 -17.35
CA PRO A 78 3.32 -18.57 -18.70
C PRO A 78 2.22 -18.24 -19.72
N VAL A 79 1.11 -17.62 -19.30
CA VAL A 79 -0.10 -17.41 -20.13
C VAL A 79 -0.12 -16.09 -20.92
N GLY A 80 1.04 -15.42 -21.05
CA GLY A 80 1.15 -14.12 -21.73
C GLY A 80 0.39 -12.98 -21.03
N THR A 81 0.19 -11.84 -21.72
CA THR A 81 -0.52 -10.68 -21.15
C THR A 81 -2.03 -10.89 -21.11
N VAL A 82 -2.61 -11.44 -22.18
CA VAL A 82 -4.05 -11.71 -22.28
C VAL A 82 -4.49 -12.73 -21.24
N GLY A 83 -3.77 -13.86 -21.11
CA GLY A 83 -4.08 -14.85 -20.09
C GLY A 83 -3.91 -14.32 -18.67
N ALA A 84 -2.94 -13.42 -18.44
CA ALA A 84 -2.75 -12.80 -17.14
C ALA A 84 -3.91 -11.85 -16.78
N ILE A 85 -4.46 -11.12 -17.75
CA ILE A 85 -5.67 -10.32 -17.56
C ILE A 85 -6.86 -11.22 -17.25
N LEU A 86 -7.07 -12.28 -18.05
CA LEU A 86 -8.16 -13.22 -17.83
C LEU A 86 -8.08 -13.92 -16.47
N MET A 87 -6.87 -14.22 -15.97
CA MET A 87 -6.67 -14.78 -14.64
C MET A 87 -7.10 -13.82 -13.52
N CYS A 88 -6.97 -12.50 -13.72
CA CYS A 88 -7.42 -11.50 -12.76
C CYS A 88 -8.95 -11.30 -12.77
N VAL A 89 -9.66 -11.69 -13.84
CA VAL A 89 -11.11 -11.45 -13.96
C VAL A 89 -11.93 -12.18 -12.89
N PRO A 90 -11.78 -13.50 -12.64
CA PRO A 90 -12.54 -14.19 -11.60
C PRO A 90 -12.37 -13.60 -10.19
N PRO A 91 -11.15 -13.35 -9.67
CA PRO A 91 -11.00 -12.76 -8.34
C PRO A 91 -11.51 -11.32 -8.30
N THR A 92 -11.34 -10.53 -9.36
CA THR A 92 -11.93 -9.18 -9.46
C THR A 92 -13.45 -9.22 -9.38
N LEU A 93 -14.10 -10.15 -10.09
CA LEU A 93 -15.55 -10.31 -10.04
C LEU A 93 -16.03 -10.69 -8.64
N LEU A 94 -15.35 -11.64 -8.00
CA LEU A 94 -15.66 -12.06 -6.63
C LEU A 94 -15.52 -10.88 -5.65
N ILE A 95 -14.46 -10.09 -5.78
CA ILE A 95 -14.26 -8.85 -5.00
C ILE A 95 -15.45 -7.91 -5.21
N CYS A 96 -15.86 -7.64 -6.45
CA CYS A 96 -17.00 -6.76 -6.73
C CYS A 96 -18.29 -7.25 -6.07
N VAL A 97 -18.53 -8.57 -6.07
CA VAL A 97 -19.68 -9.18 -5.40
C VAL A 97 -19.61 -8.96 -3.88
N VAL A 98 -18.47 -9.27 -3.26
CA VAL A 98 -18.28 -9.07 -1.80
C VAL A 98 -18.47 -7.61 -1.40
N LEU A 99 -17.94 -6.68 -2.19
CA LEU A 99 -18.11 -5.24 -1.95
C LEU A 99 -19.57 -4.80 -2.09
N ALA A 100 -20.33 -5.37 -3.04
CA ALA A 100 -21.75 -5.07 -3.22
C ALA A 100 -22.63 -5.54 -2.06
N PHE A 101 -22.23 -6.61 -1.36
CA PHE A 101 -22.93 -7.11 -0.17
C PHE A 101 -22.54 -6.38 1.13
N SER A 102 -21.57 -5.47 1.09
CA SER A 102 -21.13 -4.73 2.28
C SER A 102 -22.21 -3.76 2.76
N SER A 103 -22.31 -3.59 4.09
CA SER A 103 -23.25 -2.63 4.68
C SER A 103 -22.89 -1.18 4.28
N LEU A 104 -23.91 -0.32 4.15
CA LEU A 104 -23.73 1.09 3.78
C LEU A 104 -22.82 1.83 4.77
N LYS A 105 -22.93 1.53 6.07
CA LYS A 105 -22.08 2.14 7.10
C LYS A 105 -20.60 1.81 6.87
N VAL A 106 -20.29 0.54 6.68
CA VAL A 106 -18.93 0.07 6.41
C VAL A 106 -18.40 0.66 5.12
N MET A 107 -19.22 0.69 4.06
CA MET A 107 -18.85 1.26 2.77
C MET A 107 -18.46 2.75 2.90
N ILE A 108 -19.21 3.54 3.67
CA ILE A 108 -18.89 4.95 3.91
C ILE A 108 -17.57 5.09 4.68
N VAL A 109 -17.40 4.36 5.78
CA VAL A 109 -16.17 4.39 6.59
C VAL A 109 -14.95 4.02 5.74
N SER A 110 -15.05 2.95 4.97
CA SER A 110 -13.95 2.49 4.11
C SER A 110 -13.69 3.45 2.96
N LEU A 111 -14.71 4.04 2.35
CA LEU A 111 -14.52 5.04 1.29
C LEU A 111 -13.84 6.30 1.83
N VAL A 112 -14.20 6.75 3.03
CA VAL A 112 -13.49 7.86 3.71
C VAL A 112 -12.02 7.49 3.94
N ALA A 113 -11.74 6.28 4.42
CA ALA A 113 -10.37 5.82 4.64
C ALA A 113 -9.56 5.75 3.31
N VAL A 114 -10.16 5.26 2.23
CA VAL A 114 -9.55 5.27 0.88
C VAL A 114 -9.26 6.70 0.43
N MET A 115 -10.23 7.60 0.54
CA MET A 115 -10.05 8.99 0.12
C MET A 115 -8.98 9.69 0.95
N LEU A 116 -8.92 9.46 2.27
CA LEU A 116 -7.85 9.95 3.12
C LEU A 116 -6.49 9.44 2.65
N GLY A 117 -6.35 8.15 2.33
CA GLY A 117 -5.12 7.59 1.78
C GLY A 117 -4.71 8.22 0.43
N LEU A 118 -5.66 8.37 -0.49
CA LEU A 118 -5.44 8.96 -1.81
C LEU A 118 -5.08 10.46 -1.74
N ILE A 119 -5.66 11.21 -0.80
CA ILE A 119 -5.36 12.64 -0.58
C ILE A 119 -4.05 12.82 0.18
N LEU A 120 -3.70 11.90 1.08
CA LEU A 120 -2.49 11.98 1.87
C LEU A 120 -1.24 11.99 0.98
N HIS A 121 -1.21 11.18 -0.08
CA HIS A 121 -0.06 11.13 -1.00
C HIS A 121 0.26 12.50 -1.67
N PRO A 122 -0.65 13.15 -2.42
CA PRO A 122 -0.39 14.46 -3.02
C PRO A 122 -0.20 15.54 -1.96
N CYS A 123 -0.86 15.45 -0.80
CA CYS A 123 -0.65 16.38 0.32
C CYS A 123 0.79 16.30 0.82
N LEU A 124 1.32 15.10 1.04
CA LEU A 124 2.72 14.88 1.45
C LEU A 124 3.70 15.41 0.40
N THR A 125 3.47 15.11 -0.88
CA THR A 125 4.29 15.66 -1.98
C THR A 125 4.22 17.18 -2.05
N HIS A 126 3.07 17.78 -1.75
CA HIS A 126 2.91 19.23 -1.72
C HIS A 126 3.65 19.87 -0.53
N CYS A 127 3.56 19.25 0.66
CA CYS A 127 4.32 19.67 1.84
C CYS A 127 5.83 19.54 1.64
N GLU A 128 6.27 18.50 0.93
CA GLU A 128 7.67 18.31 0.53
C GLU A 128 8.13 19.45 -0.39
N LYS A 129 7.36 19.74 -1.46
CA LYS A 129 7.68 20.84 -2.40
C LYS A 129 7.77 22.20 -1.71
N LYS A 130 6.92 22.45 -0.71
CA LYS A 130 6.97 23.68 0.10
C LYS A 130 8.05 23.67 1.19
N ARG A 131 8.82 22.57 1.34
CA ARG A 131 9.79 22.33 2.43
C ARG A 131 9.21 22.44 3.84
N TRP A 132 7.92 22.16 4.00
CA TRP A 132 7.26 22.18 5.32
C TRP A 132 7.69 21.00 6.18
N LEU A 133 7.99 19.86 5.55
CA LEU A 133 8.39 18.63 6.21
C LEU A 133 9.65 18.09 5.54
N ARG A 134 10.62 17.63 6.35
CA ARG A 134 11.81 16.95 5.84
C ARG A 134 11.45 15.50 5.55
N PHE A 135 11.83 15.03 4.37
CA PHE A 135 11.78 13.63 3.99
C PHE A 135 13.24 13.15 3.88
N SER A 136 13.53 11.98 4.42
CA SER A 136 14.88 11.42 4.44
C SER A 136 14.85 10.02 3.84
N ILE A 137 15.78 9.76 2.93
CA ILE A 137 16.02 8.44 2.37
C ILE A 137 17.29 7.93 3.04
N SER A 138 17.14 6.82 3.78
CA SER A 138 18.29 6.17 4.40
C SER A 138 19.10 5.44 3.34
N SER A 139 20.38 5.80 3.22
CA SER A 139 21.35 5.16 2.33
C SER A 139 21.71 3.72 2.71
N ASN A 140 21.28 3.27 3.89
CA ASN A 140 21.54 1.92 4.39
C ASN A 140 20.50 0.89 3.92
N LEU A 141 19.41 1.33 3.27
CA LEU A 141 18.48 0.37 2.66
C LEU A 141 18.99 -0.02 1.27
N PRO A 142 19.01 -1.33 0.94
CA PRO A 142 19.31 -1.75 -0.42
C PRO A 142 18.30 -1.13 -1.38
N ASP A 143 18.82 -0.52 -2.44
CA ASP A 143 18.02 -0.02 -3.54
C ASP A 143 17.21 -1.17 -4.14
N ILE A 144 15.90 -0.95 -4.35
CA ILE A 144 14.98 -1.95 -4.91
C ILE A 144 15.49 -2.45 -6.28
N HIS A 145 16.23 -1.62 -7.00
CA HIS A 145 16.84 -1.98 -8.28
C HIS A 145 18.14 -2.79 -8.16
N THR A 146 18.93 -2.58 -7.10
CA THR A 146 20.29 -3.12 -6.98
C THR A 146 20.31 -4.45 -6.22
N ALA A 147 19.33 -4.70 -5.35
CA ALA A 147 19.19 -5.97 -4.61
C ALA A 147 19.08 -7.19 -5.55
N HIS A 148 18.41 -7.04 -6.68
CA HIS A 148 18.24 -8.13 -7.65
C HIS A 148 19.48 -8.41 -8.53
N VAL A 149 20.42 -7.47 -8.63
CA VAL A 149 21.66 -7.70 -9.39
C VAL A 149 22.64 -8.55 -8.58
N ASN A 150 22.70 -8.37 -7.26
CA ASN A 150 23.60 -9.15 -6.40
C ASN A 150 23.15 -10.60 -6.18
N GLU A 151 21.84 -10.89 -6.16
CA GLU A 151 21.36 -12.28 -6.13
C GLU A 151 21.76 -13.05 -7.40
N ASN A 152 21.66 -12.42 -8.58
CA ASN A 152 22.00 -13.06 -9.86
C ASN A 152 23.52 -13.23 -10.10
N LEU A 153 24.38 -12.70 -9.21
CA LEU A 153 25.84 -12.80 -9.28
C LEU A 153 26.40 -13.84 -8.29
N MET A 154 25.54 -14.44 -7.46
CA MET A 154 25.88 -15.49 -6.51
C MET A 154 25.46 -16.90 -6.99
N ASP A 155 24.85 -17.00 -8.17
CA ASP A 155 24.52 -18.25 -8.88
C ASP A 155 25.41 -18.46 -10.12
#